data_AF-D2ZS62-F1
#
_entry.id   AF-D2ZS62-F1
#
_cell.length_a   1.000
_cell.length_b   1.000
_cell.length_c   1.000
_cell.angle_alpha   90.00
_cell.angle_beta   90.00
_cell.angle_gamma   90.00
#
_symmetry.space_group_name_H-M   'P 1'
#
loop_
_entity.id
_entity.type
_entity.pdbx_description
1 polymer ?
#
loop_
_entity_poly.entity_id
_entity_poly.type
_entity_poly.pdbx_seq_one_letter_code
_entity_poly.pdbx_strand_id
1 'polypeptide(L)'
;MWYIYDFARKAWAQGFTNAKTSPEIVEKPSRFRNFPNVIKEYCIGCGACISSCPSPNAIKLVRDEDDETKEGVTYPIINKSACIRCGFCAEVCPTEPKTLECGENHLLKPEFNIIPSKRQFIIDDYLCIRCKKCMKQCPVGAIHVEDDGKVVVNPFKCISCGECLDVCPVNGAMKGVFVDNIQDQKELIAQVVTFLEKYINNKEEDLRALKKDRLLQYNFPLSDIFDKALEIISDEEIALEILTNAINRLKIRIIDWDSETCKKCQMCIPDCPTKAISFDEKNDTIVRNENKCLRCSICYQSCPFSTIKYFISKFSLEEDENGEKIVNVTVKASNLNEEVIMG
;
A
#
# COMPACT_ATOMS: atom_id res chain seq x y z
N MET A 1 7.31 58.88 3.30
CA MET A 1 5.98 59.48 3.09
C MET A 1 5.35 59.16 1.73
N TRP A 2 6.08 59.09 0.62
CA TRP A 2 5.49 58.93 -0.73
C TRP A 2 4.55 57.72 -0.90
N TYR A 3 4.93 56.53 -0.41
CA TYR A 3 4.09 55.32 -0.47
C TYR A 3 2.70 55.48 0.18
N ILE A 4 2.58 56.27 1.26
CA ILE A 4 1.29 56.51 1.93
C ILE A 4 0.33 57.24 0.98
N TYR A 5 0.85 58.08 0.08
CA TYR A 5 0.05 58.80 -0.91
C TYR A 5 -0.51 57.88 -2.01
N ASP A 6 0.18 56.79 -2.36
CA ASP A 6 -0.34 55.78 -3.30
C ASP A 6 -1.44 54.94 -2.65
N PHE A 7 -1.25 54.49 -1.40
CA PHE A 7 -2.29 53.78 -0.64
C PHE A 7 -3.52 54.66 -0.34
N ALA A 8 -3.34 55.98 -0.20
CA ALA A 8 -4.42 56.95 0.01
C ALA A 8 -5.19 57.31 -1.28
N ARG A 9 -4.78 56.85 -2.47
CA ARG A 9 -5.55 57.09 -3.70
C ARG A 9 -6.89 56.38 -3.62
N LYS A 10 -7.99 57.14 -3.73
CA LYS A 10 -9.37 56.63 -3.69
C LYS A 10 -9.60 55.45 -4.64
N ALA A 11 -8.98 55.47 -5.83
CA ALA A 11 -9.04 54.37 -6.79
C ALA A 11 -8.30 53.10 -6.32
N TRP A 12 -7.14 53.23 -5.66
CA TRP A 12 -6.43 52.08 -5.05
C TRP A 12 -7.24 51.51 -3.89
N ALA A 13 -7.71 52.37 -2.99
CA ALA A 13 -8.53 51.96 -1.85
C ALA A 13 -9.83 51.27 -2.29
N GLN A 14 -10.54 51.81 -3.28
CA GLN A 14 -11.73 51.18 -3.86
C GLN A 14 -11.40 49.87 -4.58
N GLY A 15 -10.28 49.80 -5.31
CA GLY A 15 -9.81 48.57 -5.94
C GLY A 15 -9.49 47.48 -4.92
N PHE A 16 -8.88 47.84 -3.79
CA PHE A 16 -8.56 46.92 -2.68
C PHE A 16 -9.81 46.48 -1.90
N THR A 17 -10.74 47.39 -1.57
CA THR A 17 -11.98 47.03 -0.85
C THR A 17 -12.97 46.26 -1.71
N ASN A 18 -12.96 46.48 -3.03
CA ASN A 18 -13.81 45.75 -3.99
C ASN A 18 -13.09 44.58 -4.67
N ALA A 19 -11.86 44.24 -4.25
CA ALA A 19 -11.13 43.06 -4.70
C ALA A 19 -11.83 41.79 -4.21
N LYS A 20 -12.85 41.37 -4.95
CA LYS A 20 -13.47 40.06 -4.79
C LYS A 20 -12.72 39.08 -5.68
N THR A 21 -11.88 38.24 -5.08
CA THR A 21 -11.44 37.02 -5.76
C THR A 21 -12.68 36.19 -6.06
N SER A 22 -12.99 35.96 -7.33
CA SER A 22 -14.02 35.00 -7.73
C SER A 22 -13.69 33.66 -7.07
N PRO A 23 -14.59 33.05 -6.28
CA PRO A 23 -14.34 31.75 -5.68
C PRO A 23 -14.52 30.66 -6.74
N GLU A 24 -13.60 30.58 -7.70
CA GLU A 24 -13.65 29.59 -8.80
C GLU A 24 -13.44 28.16 -8.32
N ILE A 25 -13.00 27.97 -7.07
CA ILE A 25 -12.84 26.67 -6.42
C ILE A 25 -13.60 26.67 -5.08
N VAL A 26 -14.93 26.58 -5.16
CA VAL A 26 -15.79 26.34 -3.98
C VAL A 26 -15.69 24.87 -3.54
N GLU A 27 -15.54 23.96 -4.50
CA GLU A 27 -15.50 22.52 -4.25
C GLU A 27 -14.07 22.00 -4.11
N LYS A 28 -13.80 21.35 -2.98
CA LYS A 28 -12.53 20.65 -2.73
C LYS A 28 -12.38 19.49 -3.74
N PRO A 29 -11.27 19.37 -4.48
CA PRO A 29 -11.02 18.20 -5.31
C PRO A 29 -10.98 16.92 -4.46
N SER A 30 -11.48 15.80 -4.98
CA SER A 30 -11.49 14.49 -4.29
C SER A 30 -10.09 14.06 -3.79
N ARG A 31 -9.05 14.41 -4.55
CA ARG A 31 -7.64 14.14 -4.26
C ARG A 31 -7.04 15.01 -3.14
N PHE A 32 -7.74 16.03 -2.66
CA PHE A 32 -7.23 16.92 -1.61
C PHE A 32 -7.15 16.18 -0.27
N ARG A 33 -5.92 15.83 0.15
CA ARG A 33 -5.67 15.29 1.48
C ARG A 33 -5.93 16.37 2.53
N ASN A 34 -7.10 16.28 3.15
CA ASN A 34 -7.47 17.06 4.31
C ASN A 34 -6.59 16.66 5.52
N PHE A 35 -6.77 17.34 6.66
CA PHE A 35 -6.19 16.86 7.91
C PHE A 35 -6.75 15.45 8.25
N PRO A 36 -5.96 14.58 8.92
CA PRO A 36 -6.43 13.29 9.37
C PRO A 36 -7.67 13.44 10.27
N ASN A 37 -8.70 12.66 9.98
CA ASN A 37 -9.86 12.48 10.85
C ASN A 37 -9.51 11.46 11.93
N VAL A 38 -9.89 11.71 13.19
CA VAL A 38 -9.62 10.83 14.33
C VAL A 38 -10.93 10.26 14.83
N ILE A 39 -11.07 8.94 14.74
CA ILE A 39 -12.15 8.17 15.34
C ILE A 39 -11.60 7.55 16.62
N LYS A 40 -11.90 8.16 17.77
CA LYS A 40 -11.25 7.84 19.05
C LYS A 40 -11.48 6.39 19.46
N GLU A 41 -12.68 5.91 19.21
CA GLU A 41 -13.27 4.65 19.65
C GLU A 41 -12.52 3.42 19.11
N TYR A 42 -11.80 3.60 18.00
CA TYR A 42 -11.00 2.53 17.38
C TYR A 42 -9.53 2.55 17.83
N CYS A 43 -9.11 3.51 18.64
CA CYS A 43 -7.70 3.68 18.98
C CYS A 43 -7.24 2.73 20.09
N ILE A 44 -6.29 1.87 19.73
CA ILE A 44 -5.61 0.94 20.66
C ILE A 44 -4.37 1.53 21.33
N GLY A 45 -4.14 2.85 21.23
CA GLY A 45 -2.99 3.53 21.87
C GLY A 45 -1.58 3.16 21.38
N CYS A 46 -1.43 2.33 20.34
CA CYS A 46 -0.15 1.72 19.91
C CYS A 46 1.00 2.67 19.47
N GLY A 47 0.79 3.99 19.43
CA GLY A 47 1.84 4.97 19.13
C GLY A 47 2.34 5.04 17.67
N ALA A 48 2.01 4.07 16.81
CA ALA A 48 2.49 3.99 15.42
C ALA A 48 2.30 5.30 14.61
N CYS A 49 1.19 6.00 14.83
CA CYS A 49 0.91 7.29 14.20
C CYS A 49 1.91 8.40 14.60
N ILE A 50 2.39 8.42 15.84
CA ILE A 50 3.45 9.36 16.28
C ILE A 50 4.78 8.96 15.65
N SER A 51 5.18 7.70 15.81
CA SER A 51 6.49 7.19 15.35
C SER A 51 6.69 7.29 13.84
N SER A 52 5.62 7.23 13.06
CA SER A 52 5.62 7.42 11.60
C SER A 52 5.51 8.87 11.15
N CYS A 53 5.26 9.83 12.06
CA CYS A 53 4.99 11.20 11.65
C CYS A 53 6.30 11.92 11.29
N PRO A 54 6.49 12.36 10.03
CA PRO A 54 7.71 13.08 9.64
C PRO A 54 7.74 14.53 10.15
N SER A 55 6.66 15.03 10.75
CA SER A 55 6.59 16.38 11.31
C SER A 55 6.60 16.32 12.85
N PRO A 56 7.63 16.90 13.51
CA PRO A 56 7.75 16.84 14.96
C PRO A 56 6.57 17.56 15.65
N ASN A 57 6.06 16.96 16.73
CA ASN A 57 4.93 17.47 17.51
C ASN A 57 3.61 17.67 16.72
N ALA A 58 3.48 17.11 15.52
CA ALA A 58 2.24 17.16 14.76
C ALA A 58 1.15 16.20 15.29
N ILE A 59 1.55 15.15 16.02
CA ILE A 59 0.64 14.18 16.64
C ILE A 59 1.06 13.96 18.09
N LYS A 60 0.08 13.99 19.00
CA LYS A 60 0.25 13.66 20.43
C LYS A 60 -0.85 12.70 20.87
N LEU A 61 -0.50 11.61 21.54
CA LEU A 61 -1.49 10.75 22.20
C LEU A 61 -1.93 11.42 23.50
N VAL A 62 -3.23 11.38 23.75
CA VAL A 62 -3.86 11.73 25.03
C VAL A 62 -4.81 10.59 25.43
N ARG A 63 -5.16 10.51 26.71
CA ARG A 63 -6.20 9.63 27.24
C ARG A 63 -7.26 10.52 27.88
N ASP A 64 -8.53 10.24 27.62
CA ASP A 64 -9.64 10.87 28.37
C ASP A 64 -9.65 10.33 29.82
N GLU A 65 -10.23 11.05 30.77
CA GLU A 65 -10.32 10.59 32.18
C GLU A 65 -11.32 9.41 32.30
N ASP A 66 -11.09 8.52 33.26
CA ASP A 66 -12.00 7.41 33.57
C ASP A 66 -13.21 7.94 34.36
N ASP A 67 -14.42 7.52 33.99
CA ASP A 67 -15.70 7.94 34.61
C ASP A 67 -16.39 6.72 35.25
N GLU A 68 -17.33 6.90 36.20
CA GLU A 68 -17.93 5.82 37.00
C GLU A 68 -18.59 4.69 36.18
N THR A 69 -18.82 4.92 34.89
CA THR A 69 -19.46 3.98 33.96
C THR A 69 -18.60 3.57 32.76
N LYS A 70 -17.44 4.20 32.53
CA LYS A 70 -16.61 3.97 31.33
C LYS A 70 -15.13 4.27 31.57
N GLU A 71 -14.26 3.37 31.10
CA GLU A 71 -12.83 3.63 31.00
C GLU A 71 -12.52 4.66 29.89
N GLY A 72 -11.56 5.53 30.16
CA GLY A 72 -11.07 6.56 29.26
C GLY A 72 -10.26 5.99 28.09
N VAL A 73 -10.52 6.49 26.87
CA VAL A 73 -9.89 5.98 25.65
C VAL A 73 -8.62 6.78 25.33
N THR A 74 -7.57 6.11 24.87
CA THR A 74 -6.31 6.73 24.43
C THR A 74 -6.31 6.97 22.93
N TYR A 75 -6.23 8.23 22.46
CA TYR A 75 -6.33 8.59 21.03
C TYR A 75 -5.36 9.72 20.61
N PRO A 76 -5.05 9.85 19.31
CA PRO A 76 -4.16 10.90 18.81
C PRO A 76 -4.90 12.23 18.60
N ILE A 77 -4.32 13.34 19.08
CA ILE A 77 -4.67 14.70 18.68
C ILE A 77 -3.69 15.17 17.59
N ILE A 78 -4.24 15.72 16.51
CA ILE A 78 -3.48 16.27 15.39
C ILE A 78 -3.35 17.80 15.52
N ASN A 79 -2.12 18.29 15.63
CA ASN A 79 -1.83 19.72 15.60
C ASN A 79 -1.88 20.24 14.16
N LYS A 80 -2.94 20.98 13.81
CA LYS A 80 -3.17 21.51 12.46
C LYS A 80 -2.09 22.49 11.98
N SER A 81 -1.34 23.13 12.88
CA SER A 81 -0.25 24.06 12.54
C SER A 81 1.07 23.35 12.21
N ALA A 82 1.24 22.10 12.64
CA ALA A 82 2.43 21.28 12.38
C ALA A 82 2.17 20.13 11.38
N CYS A 83 0.91 19.70 11.21
CA CYS A 83 0.56 18.59 10.33
C CYS A 83 0.67 18.98 8.84
N ILE A 84 1.64 18.39 8.14
CA ILE A 84 1.89 18.60 6.70
C ILE A 84 0.98 17.77 5.77
N ARG A 85 -0.06 17.10 6.31
CA ARG A 85 -1.09 16.31 5.57
C ARG A 85 -0.53 15.23 4.63
N CYS A 86 0.58 14.63 5.03
CA CYS A 86 1.29 13.59 4.28
C CYS A 86 0.50 12.28 4.09
N GLY A 87 -0.24 11.83 5.11
CA GLY A 87 -1.04 10.58 5.08
C GLY A 87 -0.47 9.40 5.89
N PHE A 88 0.86 9.37 6.12
CA PHE A 88 1.58 8.30 6.85
C PHE A 88 0.85 7.74 8.07
N CYS A 89 0.37 8.61 8.96
CA CYS A 89 -0.29 8.21 10.22
C CYS A 89 -1.58 7.39 10.03
N ALA A 90 -2.27 7.56 8.90
CA ALA A 90 -3.44 6.76 8.52
C ALA A 90 -3.04 5.47 7.79
N GLU A 91 -1.91 5.46 7.08
CA GLU A 91 -1.36 4.27 6.43
C GLU A 91 -0.86 3.25 7.45
N VAL A 92 -0.03 3.68 8.41
CA VAL A 92 0.53 2.81 9.46
C VAL A 92 -0.45 2.44 10.57
N CYS A 93 -1.67 3.00 10.55
CA CYS A 93 -2.69 2.70 11.55
C CYS A 93 -3.10 1.22 11.42
N PRO A 94 -2.84 0.37 12.45
CA PRO A 94 -3.04 -1.08 12.35
C PRO A 94 -4.47 -1.51 12.67
N THR A 95 -5.37 -0.55 12.96
CA THR A 95 -6.75 -0.85 13.37
C THR A 95 -7.65 -0.95 12.16
N GLU A 96 -8.54 -1.95 12.14
CA GLU A 96 -9.64 -2.03 11.19
C GLU A 96 -10.95 -2.15 11.99
N PRO A 97 -11.89 -1.19 11.90
CA PRO A 97 -11.81 0.08 11.16
C PRO A 97 -10.69 1.03 11.65
N LYS A 98 -10.29 1.98 10.78
CA LYS A 98 -9.12 2.84 11.03
C LYS A 98 -9.43 3.95 12.02
N THR A 99 -8.58 4.08 13.04
CA THR A 99 -8.55 5.23 13.96
C THR A 99 -8.30 6.54 13.23
N LEU A 100 -7.44 6.49 12.21
CA LEU A 100 -6.99 7.65 11.46
C LEU A 100 -7.35 7.49 9.99
N GLU A 101 -8.20 8.37 9.50
CA GLU A 101 -8.62 8.42 8.10
C GLU A 101 -8.05 9.67 7.42
N CYS A 102 -7.72 9.56 6.14
CA CYS A 102 -7.24 10.65 5.30
C CYS A 102 -7.94 10.59 3.94
N GLY A 103 -7.87 11.68 3.17
CA GLY A 103 -8.20 11.62 1.73
C GLY A 103 -7.24 10.69 0.97
N GLU A 104 -7.43 10.51 -0.34
CA GLU A 104 -6.75 9.45 -1.10
C GLU A 104 -5.21 9.44 -0.95
N ASN A 105 -4.74 8.46 -0.18
CA ASN A 105 -3.32 8.23 0.07
C ASN A 105 -2.70 7.52 -1.14
N HIS A 106 -1.76 8.22 -1.78
CA HIS A 106 -1.01 7.79 -2.98
C HIS A 106 0.50 7.69 -2.72
N LEU A 107 0.92 7.79 -1.46
CA LEU A 107 2.24 7.41 -0.97
C LEU A 107 2.01 6.02 -0.32
N LEU A 108 2.93 5.05 -0.31
CA LEU A 108 4.40 5.08 -0.42
C LEU A 108 4.95 3.92 -1.27
N LYS A 109 6.24 4.00 -1.63
CA LYS A 109 7.08 2.82 -1.86
C LYS A 109 7.56 2.24 -0.51
N PRO A 110 7.68 0.92 -0.34
CA PRO A 110 7.92 0.28 0.97
C PRO A 110 9.41 0.26 1.35
N GLU A 111 10.02 1.42 1.55
CA GLU A 111 11.42 1.54 1.96
C GLU A 111 11.53 2.19 3.36
N PHE A 112 12.16 1.46 4.29
CA PHE A 112 12.57 1.77 5.69
C PHE A 112 11.65 1.42 6.87
N ASN A 113 11.95 0.27 7.52
CA ASN A 113 12.13 -0.02 8.98
C ASN A 113 11.81 -1.51 9.33
N ILE A 114 12.39 -2.23 10.31
CA ILE A 114 13.60 -2.03 11.16
C ILE A 114 14.16 -3.40 11.69
N ILE A 115 15.30 -3.37 12.40
CA ILE A 115 16.10 -4.43 13.09
C ILE A 115 15.36 -5.04 14.33
N PRO A 116 15.66 -6.26 14.91
CA PRO A 116 16.62 -7.34 14.57
C PRO A 116 16.00 -8.74 14.32
N SER A 117 16.87 -9.70 13.93
CA SER A 117 16.53 -11.11 13.66
C SER A 117 16.24 -11.97 14.91
N LYS A 118 15.05 -12.57 14.95
CA LYS A 118 14.68 -13.76 15.74
C LYS A 118 13.54 -14.49 15.05
N ARG A 119 13.58 -15.83 14.98
CA ARG A 119 12.41 -16.68 14.72
C ARG A 119 11.39 -16.47 15.85
N GLN A 120 10.33 -15.69 15.62
CA GLN A 120 9.25 -15.47 16.59
C GLN A 120 7.99 -16.21 16.13
N PHE A 121 7.27 -16.83 17.06
CA PHE A 121 5.95 -17.38 16.76
C PHE A 121 4.88 -16.38 17.17
N ILE A 122 3.96 -16.07 16.26
CA ILE A 122 2.81 -15.20 16.52
C ILE A 122 1.53 -16.02 16.38
N ILE A 123 0.58 -15.80 17.28
CA ILE A 123 -0.74 -16.40 17.23
C ILE A 123 -1.70 -15.40 16.62
N ASP A 124 -2.40 -15.81 15.58
CA ASP A 124 -3.45 -15.01 14.95
C ASP A 124 -4.75 -15.19 15.75
N ASP A 125 -5.10 -14.20 16.56
CA ASP A 125 -6.26 -14.29 17.48
C ASP A 125 -7.61 -14.45 16.74
N TYR A 126 -7.71 -14.05 15.47
CA TYR A 126 -8.91 -14.27 14.67
C TYR A 126 -9.09 -15.73 14.23
N LEU A 127 -7.99 -16.44 14.01
CA LEU A 127 -7.99 -17.87 13.65
C LEU A 127 -7.84 -18.76 14.88
N CYS A 128 -7.38 -18.22 16.01
CA CYS A 128 -7.16 -18.95 17.26
C CYS A 128 -8.49 -19.38 17.91
N ILE A 129 -8.87 -20.65 17.75
CA ILE A 129 -9.99 -21.26 18.48
C ILE A 129 -9.73 -21.47 19.99
N ARG A 130 -8.70 -20.83 20.56
CA ARG A 130 -8.31 -20.85 21.98
C ARG A 130 -8.24 -22.25 22.61
N CYS A 131 -7.85 -23.28 21.83
CA CYS A 131 -7.79 -24.68 22.25
C CYS A 131 -6.65 -25.02 23.24
N LYS A 132 -5.71 -24.08 23.46
CA LYS A 132 -4.57 -24.18 24.39
C LYS A 132 -3.61 -25.37 24.16
N LYS A 133 -3.67 -26.06 23.00
CA LYS A 133 -2.72 -27.14 22.65
C LYS A 133 -1.26 -26.64 22.61
N CYS A 134 -1.03 -25.53 21.91
CA CYS A 134 0.28 -24.87 21.81
C CYS A 134 0.90 -24.53 23.18
N MET A 135 0.09 -24.12 24.16
CA MET A 135 0.54 -23.86 25.53
C MET A 135 1.05 -25.12 26.23
N LYS A 136 0.32 -26.24 26.10
CA LYS A 136 0.69 -27.51 26.73
C LYS A 136 1.98 -28.09 26.13
N GLN A 137 2.21 -27.86 24.85
CA GLN A 137 3.37 -28.38 24.14
C GLN A 137 4.63 -27.55 24.37
N CYS A 138 4.52 -26.24 24.60
CA CYS A 138 5.69 -25.36 24.68
C CYS A 138 6.66 -25.74 25.83
N PRO A 139 7.87 -26.27 25.54
CA PRO A 139 8.76 -26.86 26.56
C PRO A 139 9.33 -25.82 27.54
N VAL A 140 9.31 -24.54 27.16
CA VAL A 140 9.81 -23.41 27.95
C VAL A 140 8.69 -22.53 28.54
N GLY A 141 7.42 -22.92 28.36
CA GLY A 141 6.28 -22.16 28.89
C GLY A 141 6.22 -20.71 28.39
N ALA A 142 6.60 -20.47 27.13
CA ALA A 142 6.57 -19.14 26.54
C ALA A 142 5.16 -18.67 26.16
N ILE A 143 4.22 -19.59 25.98
CA ILE A 143 2.85 -19.28 25.53
C ILE A 143 1.91 -19.19 26.73
N HIS A 144 1.18 -18.09 26.83
CA HIS A 144 0.28 -17.77 27.95
C HIS A 144 -1.03 -17.17 27.43
N VAL A 145 -2.00 -16.99 28.34
CA VAL A 145 -3.27 -16.33 28.05
C VAL A 145 -3.27 -14.99 28.78
N GLU A 146 -3.60 -13.91 28.07
CA GLU A 146 -3.80 -12.57 28.67
C GLU A 146 -5.21 -12.44 29.27
N ASP A 147 -5.46 -11.39 30.04
CA ASP A 147 -6.71 -11.18 30.78
C ASP A 147 -7.95 -11.04 29.88
N ASP A 148 -7.75 -10.68 28.61
CA ASP A 148 -8.78 -10.61 27.56
C ASP A 148 -9.06 -11.97 26.87
N GLY A 149 -8.37 -13.03 27.29
CA GLY A 149 -8.50 -14.38 26.74
C GLY A 149 -7.67 -14.66 25.48
N LYS A 150 -6.87 -13.71 24.98
CA LYS A 150 -5.94 -13.95 23.86
C LYS A 150 -4.82 -14.89 24.27
N VAL A 151 -4.39 -15.75 23.35
CA VAL A 151 -3.23 -16.62 23.54
C VAL A 151 -2.02 -15.95 22.89
N VAL A 152 -0.99 -15.64 23.68
CA VAL A 152 0.18 -14.85 23.26
C VAL A 152 1.49 -15.57 23.57
N VAL A 153 2.50 -15.35 22.72
CA VAL A 153 3.84 -15.92 22.85
C VAL A 153 4.78 -14.86 23.42
N ASN A 154 5.45 -15.16 24.54
CA ASN A 154 6.43 -14.28 25.13
C ASN A 154 7.77 -14.36 24.34
N PRO A 155 8.21 -13.28 23.67
CA PRO A 155 9.39 -13.30 22.78
C PRO A 155 10.73 -13.36 23.53
N PHE A 156 10.73 -13.16 24.85
CA PHE A 156 11.92 -13.30 25.71
C PHE A 156 12.10 -14.72 26.23
N LYS A 157 11.00 -15.49 26.38
CA LYS A 157 11.03 -16.91 26.77
C LYS A 157 11.09 -17.87 25.59
N CYS A 158 10.63 -17.46 24.41
CA CYS A 158 10.58 -18.32 23.23
C CYS A 158 12.00 -18.74 22.78
N ILE A 159 12.23 -20.05 22.65
CA ILE A 159 13.47 -20.64 22.12
C ILE A 159 13.34 -21.08 20.65
N SER A 160 12.29 -20.65 19.95
CA SER A 160 12.09 -20.87 18.52
C SER A 160 11.99 -22.36 18.07
N CYS A 161 11.56 -23.26 18.96
CA CYS A 161 11.59 -24.72 18.75
C CYS A 161 10.57 -25.33 17.77
N GLY A 162 9.58 -24.57 17.27
CA GLY A 162 8.62 -25.05 16.26
C GLY A 162 7.38 -25.77 16.80
N GLU A 163 7.47 -26.56 17.88
CA GLU A 163 6.41 -27.50 18.34
C GLU A 163 4.99 -26.92 18.48
N CYS A 164 4.87 -25.60 18.70
CA CYS A 164 3.57 -24.93 18.80
C CYS A 164 2.84 -24.78 17.45
N LEU A 165 3.55 -24.84 16.32
CA LEU A 165 2.98 -24.93 14.96
C LEU A 165 2.36 -26.31 14.75
N ASP A 166 3.14 -27.37 14.97
CA ASP A 166 2.78 -28.77 14.68
C ASP A 166 1.49 -29.22 15.40
N VAL A 167 1.27 -28.76 16.64
CA VAL A 167 0.09 -29.12 17.44
C VAL A 167 -1.14 -28.23 17.16
N CYS A 168 -1.00 -27.19 16.33
CA CYS A 168 -2.08 -26.25 16.07
C CYS A 168 -3.14 -26.90 15.16
N PRO A 169 -4.40 -27.08 15.63
CA PRO A 169 -5.44 -27.75 14.85
C PRO A 169 -6.12 -26.82 13.83
N VAL A 170 -5.72 -25.54 13.78
CA VAL A 170 -6.22 -24.55 12.82
C VAL A 170 -5.04 -24.04 12.03
N ASN A 171 -5.03 -24.38 10.74
CA ASN A 171 -3.97 -23.98 9.83
C ASN A 171 -3.90 -22.44 9.75
N GLY A 172 -2.69 -21.88 9.83
CA GLY A 172 -2.45 -20.44 9.87
C GLY A 172 -2.80 -19.72 11.18
N ALA A 173 -3.37 -20.37 12.21
CA ALA A 173 -3.61 -19.71 13.51
C ALA A 173 -2.33 -19.54 14.36
N MET A 174 -1.31 -20.34 14.08
CA MET A 174 0.06 -20.16 14.56
C MET A 174 0.92 -19.83 13.33
N LYS A 175 1.78 -18.82 13.43
CA LYS A 175 2.63 -18.34 12.33
C LYS A 175 4.08 -18.26 12.78
N GLY A 176 5.00 -18.83 12.00
CA GLY A 176 6.42 -18.56 12.10
C GLY A 176 6.72 -17.20 11.48
N VAL A 177 7.39 -16.32 12.22
CA VAL A 177 7.92 -15.07 11.68
C VAL A 177 9.43 -15.20 11.64
N PHE A 178 9.93 -15.57 10.46
CA PHE A 178 11.33 -15.67 10.14
C PHE A 178 11.86 -14.27 9.80
N VAL A 179 12.49 -13.60 10.76
CA VAL A 179 13.30 -12.42 10.47
C VAL A 179 14.74 -12.89 10.35
N ASP A 180 15.11 -13.43 9.19
CA ASP A 180 16.49 -13.65 8.76
C ASP A 180 16.63 -13.11 7.33
N ASN A 181 17.83 -12.63 7.00
CA ASN A 181 18.18 -12.05 5.70
C ASN A 181 17.12 -11.10 5.09
N ILE A 182 16.81 -10.00 5.80
CA ILE A 182 15.88 -8.94 5.33
C ILE A 182 16.23 -8.44 3.91
N GLN A 183 17.50 -8.50 3.51
CA GLN A 183 17.93 -8.15 2.15
C GLN A 183 17.46 -9.19 1.13
N ASP A 184 17.75 -10.46 1.35
CA ASP A 184 17.34 -11.60 0.52
C ASP A 184 15.81 -11.69 0.44
N GLN A 185 15.09 -11.44 1.54
CA GLN A 185 13.61 -11.35 1.52
C GLN A 185 13.11 -10.21 0.61
N LYS A 186 13.74 -9.03 0.65
CA LYS A 186 13.41 -7.91 -0.25
C LYS A 186 13.76 -8.22 -1.70
N GLU A 187 14.88 -8.88 -1.92
CA GLU A 187 15.37 -9.27 -3.25
C GLU A 187 14.45 -10.30 -3.88
N LEU A 188 14.03 -11.32 -3.13
CA LEU A 188 12.99 -12.27 -3.51
C LEU A 188 11.68 -11.55 -3.85
N ILE A 189 11.15 -10.70 -2.95
CA ILE A 189 9.90 -9.96 -3.21
C ILE A 189 10.03 -9.07 -4.46
N ALA A 190 11.17 -8.38 -4.65
CA ALA A 190 11.41 -7.55 -5.82
C ALA A 190 11.50 -8.37 -7.11
N GLN A 191 12.15 -9.54 -7.08
CA GLN A 191 12.26 -10.48 -8.19
C GLN A 191 10.88 -11.00 -8.59
N VAL A 192 10.05 -11.40 -7.62
CA VAL A 192 8.66 -11.85 -7.80
C VAL A 192 7.80 -10.75 -8.43
N VAL A 193 7.83 -9.53 -7.88
CA VAL A 193 7.08 -8.39 -8.43
C VAL A 193 7.50 -8.08 -9.87
N THR A 194 8.80 -8.15 -10.16
CA THR A 194 9.37 -7.89 -11.50
C THR A 194 8.96 -8.98 -12.49
N PHE A 195 8.98 -10.25 -12.09
CA PHE A 195 8.54 -11.38 -12.90
C PHE A 195 7.04 -11.27 -13.22
N LEU A 196 6.20 -11.05 -12.21
CA LEU A 196 4.75 -10.95 -12.35
C LEU A 196 4.32 -9.74 -13.19
N GLU A 197 5.01 -8.61 -13.08
CA GLU A 197 4.79 -7.46 -13.97
C GLU A 197 5.16 -7.80 -15.41
N LYS A 198 6.36 -8.36 -15.65
CA LYS A 198 6.82 -8.72 -16.99
C LYS A 198 5.92 -9.77 -17.63
N TYR A 199 5.45 -10.76 -16.86
CA TYR A 199 4.50 -11.78 -17.32
C TYR A 199 3.23 -11.15 -17.90
N ILE A 200 2.65 -10.16 -17.23
CA ILE A 200 1.42 -9.51 -17.70
C ILE A 200 1.70 -8.47 -18.80
N ASN A 201 2.79 -7.70 -18.70
CA ASN A 201 3.17 -6.74 -19.76
C ASN A 201 3.37 -7.48 -21.10
N ASN A 202 3.90 -8.71 -21.10
CA ASN A 202 4.01 -9.55 -22.31
C ASN A 202 2.67 -9.98 -22.93
N LYS A 203 1.51 -9.64 -22.33
CA LYS A 203 0.15 -9.97 -22.82
C LYS A 203 -0.54 -8.74 -23.45
N GLU A 204 0.21 -7.88 -24.14
CA GLU A 204 -0.28 -6.61 -24.69
C GLU A 204 -1.57 -6.76 -25.53
N GLU A 205 -1.64 -7.76 -26.40
CA GLU A 205 -2.81 -7.97 -27.28
C GLU A 205 -4.09 -8.26 -26.48
N ASP A 206 -4.01 -9.20 -25.52
CA ASP A 206 -5.14 -9.54 -24.64
C ASP A 206 -5.57 -8.34 -23.78
N LEU A 207 -4.59 -7.62 -23.20
CA LEU A 207 -4.84 -6.40 -22.43
C LEU A 207 -5.55 -5.35 -23.28
N ARG A 208 -5.09 -5.12 -24.51
CA ARG A 208 -5.70 -4.15 -25.44
C ARG A 208 -7.12 -4.56 -25.86
N ALA A 209 -7.39 -5.85 -25.98
CA ALA A 209 -8.71 -6.42 -26.28
C ALA A 209 -9.68 -6.47 -25.07
N LEU A 210 -9.18 -6.26 -23.85
CA LEU A 210 -9.99 -6.38 -22.63
C LEU A 210 -11.05 -5.26 -22.51
N LYS A 211 -12.32 -5.66 -22.54
CA LYS A 211 -13.48 -4.77 -22.30
C LYS A 211 -13.66 -4.47 -20.80
N LYS A 212 -14.22 -3.29 -20.48
CA LYS A 212 -14.39 -2.75 -19.11
C LYS A 212 -15.03 -3.74 -18.13
N ASP A 213 -16.05 -4.48 -18.57
CA ASP A 213 -16.85 -5.38 -17.73
C ASP A 213 -16.36 -6.85 -17.75
N ARG A 214 -15.18 -7.11 -18.32
CA ARG A 214 -14.60 -8.47 -18.40
C ARG A 214 -13.33 -8.59 -17.56
N LEU A 215 -13.02 -9.83 -17.20
CA LEU A 215 -11.79 -10.23 -16.52
C LEU A 215 -10.95 -11.06 -17.49
N LEU A 216 -9.63 -10.88 -17.45
CA LEU A 216 -8.68 -11.88 -17.96
C LEU A 216 -8.20 -12.71 -16.78
N GLN A 217 -8.05 -14.01 -17.01
CA GLN A 217 -7.48 -14.95 -16.05
C GLN A 217 -6.39 -15.76 -16.75
N TYR A 218 -5.23 -15.85 -16.11
CA TYR A 218 -4.11 -16.68 -16.54
C TYR A 218 -3.60 -17.46 -15.35
N ASN A 219 -3.18 -18.69 -15.60
CA ASN A 219 -2.51 -19.53 -14.62
C ASN A 219 -1.12 -19.91 -15.15
N PHE A 220 -0.14 -20.00 -14.26
CA PHE A 220 1.17 -20.57 -14.55
C PHE A 220 1.70 -21.27 -13.27
N PRO A 221 2.58 -22.28 -13.38
CA PRO A 221 3.02 -23.05 -12.22
C PRO A 221 3.97 -22.23 -11.33
N LEU A 222 3.94 -22.47 -10.02
CA LEU A 222 4.80 -21.75 -9.07
C LEU A 222 6.29 -21.98 -9.34
N SER A 223 6.66 -23.13 -9.92
CA SER A 223 8.03 -23.51 -10.30
C SER A 223 8.75 -22.46 -11.16
N ASP A 224 8.04 -21.78 -12.08
CA ASP A 224 8.57 -20.68 -12.92
C ASP A 224 9.26 -19.56 -12.11
N ILE A 225 8.84 -19.38 -10.86
CA ILE A 225 9.37 -18.41 -9.89
C ILE A 225 10.16 -19.11 -8.77
N PHE A 226 9.72 -20.29 -8.32
CA PHE A 226 10.27 -20.99 -7.16
C PHE A 226 11.75 -21.31 -7.29
N ASP A 227 12.20 -21.81 -8.45
CA ASP A 227 13.60 -22.15 -8.67
C ASP A 227 14.54 -20.96 -8.42
N LYS A 228 14.14 -19.77 -8.88
CA LYS A 228 14.88 -18.51 -8.68
C LYS A 228 14.78 -17.96 -7.27
N ALA A 229 13.74 -18.34 -6.53
CA ALA A 229 13.60 -18.00 -5.13
C ALA A 229 14.56 -18.81 -4.26
N LEU A 230 14.80 -20.08 -4.61
CA LEU A 230 15.76 -20.95 -3.91
C LEU A 230 17.23 -20.52 -4.10
N GLU A 231 17.56 -19.84 -5.21
CA GLU A 231 18.86 -19.18 -5.42
C GLU A 231 19.10 -18.04 -4.40
N ILE A 232 18.03 -17.40 -3.91
CA ILE A 232 18.08 -16.27 -2.96
C ILE A 232 17.93 -16.76 -1.52
N ILE A 233 17.00 -17.68 -1.26
CA ILE A 233 16.71 -18.28 0.06
C ILE A 233 16.70 -19.80 -0.11
N SER A 234 17.79 -20.45 0.28
CA SER A 234 17.98 -21.91 0.11
C SER A 234 17.11 -22.79 1.02
N ASP A 235 16.30 -22.19 1.89
CA ASP A 235 15.31 -22.88 2.73
C ASP A 235 13.95 -22.86 1.99
N GLU A 236 13.53 -24.03 1.50
CA GLU A 236 12.32 -24.20 0.68
C GLU A 236 11.05 -23.76 1.39
N GLU A 237 10.94 -23.99 2.71
CA GLU A 237 9.76 -23.65 3.50
C GLU A 237 9.64 -22.13 3.64
N ILE A 238 10.76 -21.46 3.94
CA ILE A 238 10.83 -20.00 4.07
C ILE A 238 10.60 -19.33 2.70
N ALA A 239 11.23 -19.82 1.63
CA ALA A 239 11.04 -19.28 0.28
C ALA A 239 9.57 -19.38 -0.16
N LEU A 240 8.93 -20.53 0.10
CA LEU A 240 7.52 -20.78 -0.18
C LEU A 240 6.60 -19.85 0.63
N GLU A 241 6.86 -19.65 1.94
CA GLU A 241 6.04 -18.76 2.77
C GLU A 241 6.13 -17.30 2.26
N ILE A 242 7.34 -16.82 1.95
CA ILE A 242 7.54 -15.44 1.45
C ILE A 242 6.86 -15.27 0.09
N LEU A 243 7.01 -16.23 -0.83
CA LEU A 243 6.31 -16.25 -2.11
C LEU A 243 4.80 -16.20 -1.95
N THR A 244 4.25 -17.08 -1.10
CA THR A 244 2.82 -17.17 -0.82
C THR A 244 2.28 -15.84 -0.26
N ASN A 245 2.99 -15.23 0.69
CA ASN A 245 2.62 -13.95 1.26
C ASN A 245 2.76 -12.78 0.27
N ALA A 246 3.81 -12.78 -0.56
CA ALA A 246 4.03 -11.76 -1.58
C ALA A 246 2.93 -11.82 -2.64
N ILE A 247 2.73 -12.99 -3.28
CA ILE A 247 1.75 -13.22 -4.34
C ILE A 247 0.34 -12.86 -3.87
N ASN A 248 -0.16 -13.46 -2.79
CA ASN A 248 -1.54 -13.27 -2.33
C ASN A 248 -1.89 -11.83 -1.89
N ARG A 249 -0.88 -11.03 -1.51
CA ARG A 249 -1.07 -9.62 -1.11
C ARG A 249 -0.79 -8.64 -2.24
N LEU A 250 -0.21 -9.09 -3.35
CA LEU A 250 0.24 -8.22 -4.43
C LEU A 250 -0.93 -7.75 -5.29
N LYS A 251 -0.91 -6.45 -5.59
CA LYS A 251 -1.83 -5.80 -6.52
C LYS A 251 -1.04 -4.87 -7.42
N ILE A 252 -0.74 -5.31 -8.63
CA ILE A 252 0.00 -4.51 -9.60
C ILE A 252 -1.00 -3.64 -10.39
N ARG A 253 -0.55 -2.43 -10.71
CA ARG A 253 -1.22 -1.48 -11.61
C ARG A 253 -0.42 -1.42 -12.89
N ILE A 254 -1.04 -1.70 -14.03
CA ILE A 254 -0.34 -1.82 -15.30
C ILE A 254 -0.73 -0.63 -16.18
N ILE A 255 0.26 -0.06 -16.85
CA ILE A 255 0.09 0.98 -17.85
C ILE A 255 0.55 0.37 -19.16
N ASP A 256 -0.41 0.00 -20.00
CA ASP A 256 -0.16 -0.26 -21.41
C ASP A 256 -0.11 1.07 -22.15
N TRP A 257 0.80 1.20 -23.10
CA TRP A 257 0.92 2.38 -23.96
C TRP A 257 1.12 1.90 -25.39
N ASP A 258 0.06 2.04 -26.18
CA ASP A 258 0.10 1.81 -27.61
C ASP A 258 0.91 2.92 -28.30
N SER A 259 2.13 2.61 -28.76
CA SER A 259 2.99 3.58 -29.42
C SER A 259 2.51 3.94 -30.84
N GLU A 260 1.67 3.11 -31.46
CA GLU A 260 1.19 3.29 -32.84
C GLU A 260 0.04 4.30 -32.91
N THR A 261 -0.90 4.27 -31.95
CA THR A 261 -1.97 5.28 -31.88
C THR A 261 -1.51 6.62 -31.29
N CYS A 262 -0.34 6.65 -30.64
CA CYS A 262 0.20 7.84 -29.98
C CYS A 262 0.44 9.01 -30.93
N LYS A 263 -0.27 10.13 -30.72
CA LYS A 263 -0.10 11.38 -31.51
C LYS A 263 1.07 12.26 -31.06
N LYS A 264 1.96 11.74 -30.21
CA LYS A 264 3.22 12.38 -29.78
C LYS A 264 3.08 13.80 -29.20
N CYS A 265 1.89 14.16 -28.69
CA CYS A 265 1.56 15.51 -28.21
C CYS A 265 2.30 15.97 -26.94
N GLN A 266 3.15 15.12 -26.34
CA GLN A 266 3.99 15.37 -25.17
C GLN A 266 3.29 15.77 -23.85
N MET A 267 1.95 15.93 -23.81
CA MET A 267 1.19 16.35 -22.62
C MET A 267 1.46 15.51 -21.36
N CYS A 268 1.69 14.20 -21.52
CA CYS A 268 1.99 13.27 -20.43
C CYS A 268 3.41 13.42 -19.82
N ILE A 269 4.31 14.18 -20.46
CA ILE A 269 5.68 14.43 -19.97
C ILE A 269 5.70 15.37 -18.75
N PRO A 270 5.17 16.62 -18.81
CA PRO A 270 5.19 17.54 -17.67
C PRO A 270 4.36 17.03 -16.48
N ASP A 271 3.27 16.31 -16.75
CA ASP A 271 2.39 15.76 -15.72
C ASP A 271 2.98 14.55 -14.97
N CYS A 272 4.09 13.98 -15.46
CA CYS A 272 4.71 12.82 -14.83
C CYS A 272 5.49 13.21 -13.56
N PRO A 273 5.01 12.89 -12.33
CA PRO A 273 5.59 13.42 -11.09
C PRO A 273 7.02 12.90 -10.82
N THR A 274 7.39 11.75 -11.38
CA THR A 274 8.74 11.18 -11.28
C THR A 274 9.60 11.41 -12.52
N LYS A 275 9.11 12.16 -13.52
CA LYS A 275 9.79 12.36 -14.81
C LYS A 275 10.22 11.03 -15.45
N ALA A 276 9.33 10.04 -15.35
CA ALA A 276 9.52 8.71 -15.93
C ALA A 276 9.21 8.68 -17.43
N ILE A 277 8.61 9.73 -17.98
CA ILE A 277 8.24 9.84 -19.39
C ILE A 277 9.10 10.94 -20.01
N SER A 278 9.68 10.66 -21.17
CA SER A 278 10.57 11.58 -21.90
C SER A 278 10.34 11.45 -23.40
N PHE A 279 10.62 12.52 -24.15
CA PHE A 279 10.65 12.47 -25.61
C PHE A 279 12.03 12.02 -26.08
N ASP A 280 12.09 11.03 -26.97
CA ASP A 280 13.30 10.62 -27.68
C ASP A 280 13.30 11.27 -29.06
N GLU A 281 14.11 12.31 -29.20
CA GLU A 281 14.28 13.09 -30.43
C GLU A 281 14.83 12.26 -31.59
N LYS A 282 15.57 11.17 -31.34
CA LYS A 282 16.19 10.37 -32.40
C LYS A 282 15.20 9.45 -33.10
N ASN A 283 14.28 8.88 -32.32
CA ASN A 283 13.26 7.95 -32.80
C ASN A 283 11.89 8.63 -32.96
N ASP A 284 11.81 9.96 -32.78
CA ASP A 284 10.57 10.76 -32.78
C ASP A 284 9.45 10.06 -31.97
N THR A 285 9.71 9.73 -30.71
CA THR A 285 8.75 8.94 -29.93
C THR A 285 8.77 9.31 -28.44
N ILE A 286 7.68 8.99 -27.74
CA ILE A 286 7.61 9.18 -26.28
C ILE A 286 7.98 7.86 -25.62
N VAL A 287 9.01 7.89 -24.78
CA VAL A 287 9.57 6.72 -24.08
C VAL A 287 9.20 6.80 -22.60
N ARG A 288 8.74 5.68 -22.04
CA ARG A 288 8.49 5.48 -20.61
C ARG A 288 9.62 4.65 -19.99
N ASN A 289 10.29 5.20 -18.98
CA ASN A 289 11.19 4.47 -18.10
C ASN A 289 10.38 3.74 -17.01
N GLU A 290 10.32 2.41 -17.09
CA GLU A 290 9.53 1.58 -16.17
C GLU A 290 10.00 1.70 -14.72
N ASN A 291 11.32 1.66 -14.49
CA ASN A 291 11.96 1.75 -13.16
C ASN A 291 11.61 3.05 -12.40
N LYS A 292 11.41 4.16 -13.13
CA LYS A 292 10.98 5.45 -12.56
C LYS A 292 9.45 5.59 -12.42
N CYS A 293 8.66 4.70 -13.03
CA CYS A 293 7.22 4.86 -13.12
C CYS A 293 6.49 4.40 -11.84
N LEU A 294 5.72 5.28 -11.20
CA LEU A 294 4.91 4.94 -10.02
C LEU A 294 3.57 4.25 -10.33
N ARG A 295 3.27 3.97 -11.60
CA ARG A 295 1.99 3.39 -12.05
C ARG A 295 0.77 4.19 -11.55
N CYS A 296 0.89 5.51 -11.47
CA CYS A 296 -0.06 6.40 -10.80
C CYS A 296 -1.29 6.81 -11.65
N SER A 297 -1.44 6.28 -12.87
CA SER A 297 -2.47 6.64 -13.87
C SER A 297 -2.52 8.10 -14.34
N ILE A 298 -1.63 8.99 -13.90
CA ILE A 298 -1.68 10.40 -14.34
C ILE A 298 -1.51 10.52 -15.86
N CYS A 299 -0.54 9.82 -16.45
CA CYS A 299 -0.34 9.85 -17.91
C CYS A 299 -1.53 9.29 -18.71
N TYR A 300 -2.33 8.40 -18.11
CA TYR A 300 -3.62 7.96 -18.68
C TYR A 300 -4.59 9.15 -18.72
N GLN A 301 -4.78 9.84 -17.59
CA GLN A 301 -5.70 10.99 -17.46
C GLN A 301 -5.29 12.18 -18.33
N SER A 302 -3.98 12.41 -18.51
CA SER A 302 -3.43 13.46 -19.37
C SER A 302 -3.47 13.15 -20.87
N CYS A 303 -3.92 11.96 -21.29
CA CYS A 303 -3.91 11.55 -22.70
C CYS A 303 -5.27 11.82 -23.36
N PRO A 304 -5.43 12.87 -24.20
CA PRO A 304 -6.71 13.19 -24.83
C PRO A 304 -7.11 12.21 -25.95
N PHE A 305 -6.25 11.24 -26.28
CA PHE A 305 -6.44 10.27 -27.37
C PHE A 305 -6.70 8.84 -26.87
N SER A 306 -6.78 8.61 -25.54
CA SER A 306 -6.92 7.28 -24.90
C SER A 306 -5.93 6.20 -25.38
N THR A 307 -4.77 6.63 -25.89
CA THR A 307 -3.64 5.80 -26.33
C THR A 307 -3.06 4.95 -25.19
N ILE A 308 -3.11 5.49 -23.98
CA ILE A 308 -2.64 4.83 -22.77
C ILE A 308 -3.85 4.09 -22.18
N LYS A 309 -3.66 2.86 -21.69
CA LYS A 309 -4.69 2.08 -20.98
C LYS A 309 -4.17 1.69 -19.60
N TYR A 310 -5.08 1.65 -18.61
CA TYR A 310 -4.74 1.33 -17.23
C TYR A 310 -5.45 0.07 -16.75
N PHE A 311 -4.70 -0.88 -16.20
CA PHE A 311 -5.23 -2.15 -15.72
C PHE A 311 -4.83 -2.40 -14.26
N ILE A 312 -5.60 -3.26 -13.60
CA ILE A 312 -5.36 -3.69 -12.23
C ILE A 312 -5.29 -5.21 -12.25
N SER A 313 -4.16 -5.76 -11.82
CA SER A 313 -4.00 -7.19 -11.59
C SER A 313 -3.98 -7.52 -10.11
N LYS A 314 -4.55 -8.68 -9.77
CA LYS A 314 -4.44 -9.34 -8.47
C LYS A 314 -3.93 -10.76 -8.72
N PHE A 315 -3.15 -11.26 -7.78
CA PHE A 315 -2.63 -12.61 -7.81
C PHE A 315 -3.20 -13.42 -6.64
N SER A 316 -3.37 -14.72 -6.83
CA SER A 316 -3.56 -15.71 -5.77
C SER A 316 -2.69 -16.94 -6.03
N LEU A 317 -2.27 -17.60 -4.95
CA LEU A 317 -1.65 -18.92 -5.02
C LEU A 317 -2.70 -19.97 -4.64
N GLU A 318 -2.93 -20.91 -5.54
CA GLU A 318 -3.94 -21.97 -5.46
C GLU A 318 -3.25 -23.33 -5.73
N GLU A 319 -3.89 -24.44 -5.33
CA GLU A 319 -3.46 -25.79 -5.69
C GLU A 319 -4.42 -26.35 -6.75
N ASP A 320 -3.88 -26.99 -7.79
CA ASP A 320 -4.67 -27.59 -8.87
C ASP A 320 -5.23 -28.97 -8.49
N GLU A 321 -5.98 -29.61 -9.41
CA GLU A 321 -6.57 -30.94 -9.18
C GLU A 321 -5.52 -32.06 -8.98
N ASN A 322 -4.26 -31.82 -9.34
CA ASN A 322 -3.12 -32.75 -9.19
C ASN A 322 -2.27 -32.45 -7.94
N GLY A 323 -2.56 -31.36 -7.21
CA GLY A 323 -1.76 -30.89 -6.07
C GLY A 323 -0.55 -30.03 -6.45
N GLU A 324 -0.45 -29.57 -7.69
CA GLU A 324 0.57 -28.61 -8.12
C GLU A 324 0.15 -27.19 -7.75
N LYS A 325 1.11 -26.39 -7.23
CA LYS A 325 0.86 -25.00 -6.85
C LYS A 325 0.89 -24.10 -8.08
N ILE A 326 -0.22 -23.44 -8.34
CA ILE A 326 -0.42 -22.53 -9.48
C ILE A 326 -0.63 -21.09 -9.01
N VAL A 327 -0.07 -20.15 -9.76
CA VAL A 327 -0.31 -18.72 -9.57
C VAL A 327 -1.44 -18.28 -10.50
N ASN A 328 -2.58 -17.95 -9.92
CA ASN A 328 -3.73 -17.39 -10.61
C ASN A 328 -3.56 -15.88 -10.74
N VAL A 329 -3.62 -15.37 -11.97
CA VAL A 329 -3.48 -13.96 -12.33
C VAL A 329 -4.81 -13.46 -12.85
N THR A 330 -5.54 -12.69 -12.04
CA THR A 330 -6.77 -12.02 -12.48
C THR A 330 -6.48 -10.56 -12.83
N VAL A 331 -6.71 -10.18 -14.09
CA VAL A 331 -6.54 -8.80 -14.58
C VAL A 331 -7.89 -8.20 -14.95
N LYS A 332 -8.11 -6.94 -14.59
CA LYS A 332 -9.27 -6.15 -15.05
C LYS A 332 -8.85 -4.79 -15.58
N ALA A 333 -9.63 -4.28 -16.54
CA ALA A 333 -9.57 -2.88 -16.94
C ALA A 333 -9.88 -1.97 -15.74
N SER A 334 -9.22 -0.82 -15.67
CA SER A 334 -9.59 0.20 -14.69
C SER A 334 -10.94 0.81 -15.04
N ASN A 335 -11.72 1.18 -14.01
CA ASN A 335 -12.93 1.99 -14.19
C ASN A 335 -12.64 3.32 -14.90
N LEU A 336 -11.39 3.81 -14.80
CA LEU A 336 -10.91 5.01 -15.48
C LEU A 336 -10.86 4.87 -17.01
N ASN A 337 -10.79 3.66 -17.58
CA ASN A 337 -10.64 3.41 -19.03
C ASN A 337 -11.95 3.69 -19.79
N GLU A 338 -12.51 4.88 -19.65
CA GLU A 338 -13.71 5.28 -20.37
C GLU A 338 -13.39 5.58 -21.83
N GLU A 339 -14.28 5.14 -22.72
CA GLU A 339 -14.28 5.58 -24.10
C GLU A 339 -14.55 7.09 -24.08
N VAL A 340 -13.62 7.88 -24.62
CA VAL A 340 -13.89 9.29 -24.92
C VAL A 340 -14.97 9.29 -25.99
N ILE A 341 -16.20 9.59 -25.58
CA ILE A 341 -17.31 9.84 -26.50
C ILE A 341 -16.95 11.13 -27.25
N MET A 342 -16.31 10.97 -28.40
CA MET A 342 -16.13 12.04 -29.38
C MET A 342 -17.49 12.29 -30.03
N GLY A 343 -18.23 13.26 -29.48
CA GLY A 343 -19.38 13.91 -30.12
C GLY A 343 -18.94 15.06 -31.03
#